data_AF-A0A7J2NPW0-F1
#
_entry.id   AF-A0A7J2NPW0-F1
#
_cell.length_a   1.000
_cell.length_b   1.000
_cell.length_c   1.000
_cell.angle_alpha   90.00
_cell.angle_beta   90.00
_cell.angle_gamma   90.00
#
_symmetry.space_group_name_H-M   'P 1'
#
loop_
_entity.id
_entity.type
_entity.pdbx_description
1 polymer ?
#
loop_
_entity_poly.entity_id
_entity_poly.type
_entity_poly.pdbx_seq_one_letter_code
_entity_poly.pdbx_strand_id
1 'polypeptide(L)'
;MSDEEPSESEELVKVETLTPNSRGVNTIVKVVSKGEVRSVTGRDYSVRRVADALVGDETGSVYMTLWDDKIDAINEGDTLRITNGYIN
;
A
#
# COMPACT_ATOMS: atom_id res chain seq x y z
N MET A 1 29.75 20.78 15.40
CA MET A 1 28.45 20.63 14.74
C MET A 1 28.36 19.15 14.45
N SER A 2 27.65 18.41 15.30
CA SER A 2 27.49 16.97 15.12
C SER A 2 26.48 16.80 14.00
N ASP A 3 26.93 16.29 12.86
CA ASP A 3 26.05 15.82 11.79
C ASP A 3 25.14 14.75 12.39
N GLU A 4 23.87 15.12 12.52
CA GLU A 4 22.79 14.23 12.91
C GLU A 4 22.45 13.38 11.69
N GLU A 5 23.14 12.24 11.55
CA GLU A 5 22.75 11.17 10.65
C GLU A 5 21.40 10.61 11.12
N PRO A 6 20.31 10.72 10.34
CA PRO A 6 19.10 9.99 10.70
C PRO A 6 19.36 8.52 10.37
N SER A 7 19.76 7.75 11.39
CA SER A 7 19.78 6.30 11.37
C SER A 7 18.34 5.75 11.45
N GLU A 8 17.63 5.73 10.32
CA GLU A 8 16.44 4.89 10.14
C GLU A 8 16.42 4.37 8.70
N SER A 9 17.34 3.45 8.39
CA SER A 9 17.26 2.65 7.17
C SER A 9 16.13 1.64 7.33
N GLU A 10 14.88 2.11 7.22
CA GLU A 10 13.78 1.24 6.84
C GLU A 10 14.10 0.70 5.44
N GLU A 11 14.73 -0.48 5.38
CA GLU A 11 15.13 -1.07 4.11
C GLU A 11 13.90 -1.24 3.22
N LEU A 12 13.94 -0.58 2.06
CA LEU A 12 12.90 -0.72 1.06
C LEU A 12 13.02 -2.11 0.43
N VAL A 13 11.96 -2.88 0.52
CA VAL A 13 11.87 -4.20 -0.11
C VAL A 13 11.19 -4.09 -1.47
N LYS A 14 11.61 -4.96 -2.39
CA LYS A 14 11.04 -5.07 -3.75
C LYS A 14 9.79 -5.94 -3.75
N VAL A 15 8.85 -5.63 -4.64
CA VAL A 15 7.57 -6.37 -4.74
C VAL A 15 7.78 -7.86 -5.01
N GLU A 16 8.77 -8.24 -5.83
CA GLU A 16 9.08 -9.65 -6.12
C GLU A 16 9.46 -10.48 -4.89
N THR A 17 9.98 -9.85 -3.84
CA THR A 17 10.46 -10.52 -2.62
C THR A 17 9.34 -10.73 -1.60
N LEU A 18 8.16 -10.16 -1.85
CA LEU A 18 7.01 -10.26 -0.96
C LEU A 18 6.42 -11.67 -0.98
N THR A 19 6.01 -12.14 0.19
CA THR A 19 5.36 -13.43 0.38
C THR A 19 4.01 -13.24 1.06
N PRO A 20 3.10 -14.23 1.01
CA PRO A 20 1.77 -14.14 1.64
C PRO A 20 1.74 -13.87 3.14
N ASN A 21 2.89 -13.85 3.84
CA ASN A 21 2.99 -13.58 5.27
C ASN A 21 3.96 -12.44 5.60
N SER A 22 4.40 -11.67 4.59
CA SER A 22 5.32 -10.55 4.80
C SER A 22 4.67 -9.46 5.65
N ARG A 23 5.40 -8.95 6.64
CA ARG A 23 5.00 -7.87 7.56
C ARG A 23 6.14 -6.86 7.67
N GLY A 24 5.83 -5.64 8.10
CA GLY A 24 6.84 -4.57 8.16
C GLY A 24 7.34 -4.18 6.77
N VAL A 25 6.48 -4.30 5.76
CA VAL A 25 6.85 -4.07 4.36
C VAL A 25 6.95 -2.57 4.11
N ASN A 26 8.17 -2.11 3.83
CA ASN A 26 8.47 -0.76 3.41
C ASN A 26 8.81 -0.79 1.92
N THR A 27 8.03 -0.14 1.06
CA THR A 27 8.26 -0.21 -0.40
C THR A 27 7.74 1.03 -1.11
N ILE A 28 8.22 1.28 -2.32
CA ILE A 28 7.74 2.36 -3.18
C ILE A 28 7.10 1.70 -4.40
N VAL A 29 5.83 2.00 -4.63
CA VAL A 29 5.05 1.41 -5.72
C VAL A 29 4.31 2.50 -6.48
N LYS A 30 4.10 2.27 -7.77
CA LYS A 30 3.24 3.09 -8.61
C LYS A 30 1.87 2.44 -8.73
N VAL A 31 0.81 3.25 -8.64
CA VAL A 31 -0.55 2.82 -8.91
C VAL A 31 -0.72 2.65 -10.41
N VAL A 32 -0.95 1.42 -10.84
CA VAL A 32 -1.15 1.06 -12.24
C VAL A 32 -2.62 1.24 -12.61
N SER A 33 -3.53 0.75 -11.78
CA SER A 33 -4.97 0.91 -11.97
C SER A 33 -5.73 0.85 -10.65
N LYS A 34 -6.94 1.42 -10.63
CA LYS A 34 -7.85 1.38 -9.48
C LYS A 34 -9.15 0.68 -9.88
N GLY A 35 -9.49 -0.36 -9.13
CA GLY A 35 -10.73 -1.10 -9.32
C GLY A 35 -11.97 -0.34 -8.84
N GLU A 36 -13.14 -0.93 -9.07
CA GLU A 36 -14.42 -0.37 -8.66
C GLU A 36 -14.56 -0.31 -7.13
N VAL A 37 -15.23 0.73 -6.66
CA VAL A 37 -15.52 0.91 -5.23
C VAL A 37 -16.71 0.05 -4.85
N ARG A 38 -16.52 -0.83 -3.86
CA ARG A 38 -17.58 -1.66 -3.26
C ARG A 38 -17.83 -1.26 -1.81
N SER A 39 -19.06 -1.42 -1.34
CA SER A 39 -19.43 -1.18 0.06
C SER A 39 -19.45 -2.49 0.83
N VAL A 40 -18.87 -2.48 2.03
CA VAL A 40 -18.85 -3.62 2.94
C VAL A 40 -19.46 -3.19 4.28
N THR A 41 -20.38 -4.00 4.79
CA THR A 41 -20.98 -3.77 6.11
C THR A 41 -20.13 -4.46 7.17
N GLY A 42 -19.61 -3.66 8.12
CA GLY A 42 -18.86 -4.12 9.28
C GLY A 42 -19.74 -4.87 10.29
N ARG A 43 -19.10 -5.55 11.24
CA ARG A 43 -19.82 -6.27 12.32
C ARG A 43 -20.57 -5.34 13.27
N ASP A 44 -20.17 -4.08 13.30
CA ASP A 44 -20.81 -2.98 14.04
C ASP A 44 -21.95 -2.32 13.25
N TYR A 45 -22.36 -2.91 12.11
CA TYR A 45 -23.33 -2.36 11.17
C TYR A 45 -22.88 -1.05 10.48
N SER A 46 -21.62 -0.66 10.61
CA SER A 46 -21.08 0.47 9.84
C SER A 46 -20.90 0.08 8.38
N VAL A 47 -21.14 1.02 7.46
CA VAL A 47 -20.87 0.83 6.03
C VAL A 47 -19.51 1.45 5.73
N ARG A 48 -18.57 0.65 5.22
CA ARG A 48 -17.23 1.07 4.82
C ARG A 48 -17.08 0.90 3.31
N ARG A 49 -16.28 1.76 2.68
CA ARG A 49 -15.93 1.62 1.26
C ARG A 49 -14.60 0.90 1.13
N VAL A 50 -14.51 0.02 0.15
CA VAL A 50 -13.27 -0.68 -0.19
C VAL A 50 -13.08 -0.72 -1.70
N ALA A 51 -11.84 -0.60 -2.15
CA ALA A 51 -11.46 -0.79 -3.55
C ALA A 51 -10.10 -1.48 -3.61
N ASP A 52 -9.86 -2.28 -4.64
CA ASP A 52 -8.55 -2.89 -4.87
C ASP A 52 -7.82 -2.07 -5.94
N ALA A 53 -6.60 -1.66 -5.66
CA ALA A 53 -5.72 -0.98 -6.60
C ALA A 53 -4.57 -1.88 -6.99
N LEU A 54 -4.28 -2.00 -8.29
CA LEU A 54 -3.07 -2.67 -8.75
C LEU A 54 -1.91 -1.70 -8.57
N VAL A 55 -0.95 -2.06 -7.74
CA VAL A 55 0.26 -1.28 -7.48
C VAL A 55 1.49 -2.12 -7.79
N GLY A 56 2.56 -1.51 -8.26
CA GLY A 56 3.77 -2.26 -8.60
C GLY A 56 5.01 -1.39 -8.75
N ASP A 57 6.14 -2.07 -8.74
CA ASP A 57 7.44 -1.50 -9.05
C ASP A 57 8.01 -2.19 -10.30
N GLU A 58 9.30 -2.00 -10.60
CA GLU A 58 9.95 -2.64 -11.74
C GLU A 58 10.09 -4.16 -11.61
N THR A 59 9.92 -4.71 -10.41
CA THR A 59 10.11 -6.14 -10.09
C THR A 59 8.81 -6.93 -10.12
N GLY A 60 7.67 -6.27 -9.88
CA GLY A 60 6.38 -6.93 -9.92
C GLY A 60 5.21 -6.03 -9.54
N SER A 61 4.03 -6.63 -9.48
CA SER A 61 2.78 -5.95 -9.12
C SER A 61 1.95 -6.77 -8.14
N VAL A 62 1.26 -6.08 -7.24
CA VAL A 62 0.42 -6.64 -6.18
C VAL A 62 -0.87 -5.82 -6.06
N TYR A 63 -1.95 -6.46 -5.62
CA TYR A 63 -3.18 -5.74 -5.28
C TYR A 63 -3.09 -5.16 -3.87
N MET A 64 -3.35 -3.87 -3.75
CA MET A 64 -3.46 -3.16 -2.48
C MET A 64 -4.91 -2.78 -2.23
N THR A 65 -5.43 -3.16 -1.07
CA THR A 65 -6.79 -2.81 -0.65
C THR A 65 -6.82 -1.41 -0.04
N LEU A 66 -7.60 -0.53 -0.65
CA LEU A 66 -7.85 0.84 -0.21
C LEU A 66 -9.17 0.92 0.55
N TRP A 67 -9.17 1.66 1.65
CA TRP A 67 -10.34 1.86 2.51
C TRP A 67 -10.74 3.32 2.58
N ASP A 68 -12.04 3.57 2.46
CA ASP A 68 -12.70 4.85 2.71
C ASP A 68 -11.96 6.02 2.05
N ASP A 69 -11.48 6.99 2.83
CA ASP A 69 -10.86 8.22 2.32
C ASP A 69 -9.59 7.95 1.49
N LYS A 70 -8.91 6.81 1.70
CA LYS A 70 -7.75 6.42 0.90
C LYS A 70 -8.11 6.09 -0.54
N ILE A 71 -9.36 5.70 -0.81
CA ILE A 71 -9.85 5.45 -2.16
C ILE A 71 -9.89 6.74 -2.98
N ASP A 72 -10.25 7.84 -2.34
CA ASP A 72 -10.36 9.15 -2.98
C ASP A 72 -9.01 9.88 -3.01
N ALA A 73 -8.13 9.62 -2.04
CA ALA A 73 -6.81 10.23 -1.95
C ALA A 73 -5.77 9.64 -2.94
N ILE A 74 -6.02 8.44 -3.47
CA ILE A 74 -5.08 7.72 -4.33
C ILE A 74 -5.65 7.59 -5.73
N ASN A 75 -4.88 8.00 -6.73
CA ASN A 75 -5.24 7.97 -8.14
C ASN A 75 -4.29 7.10 -8.97
N GLU A 76 -4.77 6.71 -10.14
CA GLU A 76 -3.94 5.99 -11.10
C GLU A 76 -2.76 6.86 -11.54
N GLY A 77 -1.58 6.25 -11.61
CA GLY A 77 -0.33 6.95 -11.92
C GLY A 77 0.41 7.50 -10.70
N ASP A 78 -0.21 7.58 -9.52
CA ASP A 78 0.44 8.06 -8.31
C ASP A 78 1.58 7.13 -7.87
N THR A 79 2.63 7.72 -7.32
CA THR A 79 3.73 6.98 -6.68
C THR A 79 3.57 7.06 -5.17
N LEU A 80 3.45 5.90 -4.53
CA LEU A 80 3.16 5.77 -3.11
C LEU A 80 4.36 5.18 -2.39
N ARG A 81 4.70 5.77 -1.23
CA ARG A 81 5.59 5.13 -0.25
C ARG A 81 4.73 4.41 0.77
N ILE A 82 4.85 3.09 0.81
CA ILE A 82 4.21 2.23 1.80
C ILE A 82 5.20 2.02 2.94
N THR A 83 4.70 2.19 4.16
CA THR A 83 5.48 2.02 5.38
C THR A 83 4.75 1.10 6.32
N ASN A 84 5.46 0.15 6.93
CA ASN A 84 4.96 -0.87 7.85
C ASN A 84 3.73 -1.62 7.29
N GLY A 85 3.77 -1.96 5.99
CA GLY A 85 2.73 -2.71 5.32
C GLY A 85 2.73 -4.19 5.70
N TYR A 86 1.65 -4.88 5.34
CA TYR A 86 1.53 -6.33 5.46
C TYR A 86 0.84 -6.93 4.24
N ILE A 87 1.14 -8.20 3.97
CA ILE A 87 0.46 -9.03 2.98
C ILE A 87 -0.46 -10.02 3.71
N ASN A 88 -1.64 -10.27 3.16
CA ASN A 88 -2.65 -11.18 3.71
C ASN A 88 -3.05 -12.31 2.76
#